data_AF-A0A6B3AK94-F1
#
_entry.id   AF-A0A6B3AK94-F1
#
_cell.length_a   1.000
_cell.length_b   1.000
_cell.length_c   1.000
_cell.angle_alpha   90.00
_cell.angle_beta   90.00
_cell.angle_gamma   90.00
#
_symmetry.space_group_name_H-M   'P 1'
#
loop_
_entity.id
_entity.type
_entity.pdbx_description
1 polymer ?
#
loop_
_entity_poly.entity_id
_entity_poly.type
_entity_poly.pdbx_seq_one_letter_code
_entity_poly.pdbx_strand_id
1 'polypeptide(L)'
;MASSRATPSLPVGLVVHQPAGRRHCAACRRGPLPLVVLENGAPRCLDCADLGHLVLLPRGDTALTRRAREESALSAVVVRFNRRRGRYERQGVLVEEEALARAERRCLADAEARRRRRMRDARRRAAEDARFTEAFAAEILRLFPGCPQERARA
;
A
#
# COMPACT_ATOMS: atom_id res chain seq x y z
N MET A 1 33.75 5.33 23.32
CA MET A 1 33.59 5.18 21.86
C MET A 1 32.20 4.62 21.60
N ALA A 2 31.20 5.49 21.49
CA ALA A 2 29.79 5.11 21.35
C ALA A 2 29.48 4.89 19.86
N SER A 3 29.27 3.63 19.48
CA SER A 3 28.87 3.24 18.13
C SER A 3 27.42 3.66 17.90
N SER A 4 27.23 4.74 17.14
CA SER A 4 25.91 5.18 16.66
C SER A 4 25.33 4.10 15.75
N ARG A 5 24.25 3.44 16.19
CA ARG A 5 23.41 2.62 15.32
C ARG A 5 22.66 3.57 14.38
N ALA A 6 23.20 3.76 13.18
CA ALA A 6 22.48 4.43 12.11
C ALA A 6 21.25 3.58 11.74
N THR A 7 20.06 4.10 12.07
CA THR A 7 18.78 3.66 11.49
C THR A 7 18.88 3.78 9.97
N PRO A 8 18.61 2.74 9.17
CA PRO A 8 18.61 2.88 7.72
C PRO A 8 17.52 3.88 7.33
N SER A 9 17.94 5.03 6.81
CA SER A 9 17.06 5.99 6.17
C SER A 9 16.47 5.33 4.92
N LEU A 10 15.17 5.03 4.96
CA LEU A 10 14.44 4.72 3.72
C LEU A 10 14.62 5.93 2.78
N PRO A 11 15.07 5.73 1.52
CA PRO A 11 15.12 6.83 0.58
C PRO A 11 13.72 7.40 0.42
N VAL A 12 13.62 8.72 0.40
CA VAL A 12 12.44 9.44 -0.05
C VAL A 12 12.08 8.88 -1.44
N GLY A 13 11.11 7.97 -1.50
CA GLY A 13 10.88 7.16 -2.70
C GLY A 13 10.39 8.01 -3.88
N LEU A 14 10.78 7.63 -5.09
CA LEU A 14 10.30 8.26 -6.33
C LEU A 14 8.77 8.26 -6.37
N VAL A 15 8.18 9.39 -6.77
CA VAL A 15 6.73 9.56 -6.89
C VAL A 15 6.37 9.88 -8.34
N VAL A 16 5.42 9.12 -8.87
CA VAL A 16 4.86 9.31 -10.21
C VAL A 16 3.41 9.70 -10.07
N HIS A 17 2.99 10.72 -10.81
CA HIS A 17 1.63 11.25 -10.75
C HIS A 17 0.83 10.76 -11.95
N GLN A 18 -0.38 10.27 -11.70
CA GLN A 18 -1.45 10.21 -12.69
C GLN A 18 -2.10 11.61 -12.77
N PRO A 19 -1.86 12.38 -13.85
CA PRO A 19 -2.40 13.72 -13.94
C PRO A 19 -3.91 13.70 -14.14
N ALA A 20 -4.61 14.66 -13.53
CA ALA A 20 -6.06 14.81 -13.71
C ALA A 20 -6.45 15.42 -15.08
N GLY A 21 -5.49 15.96 -15.83
CA GLY A 21 -5.69 16.60 -17.12
C GLY A 21 -4.54 16.32 -18.09
N ARG A 22 -4.64 16.83 -19.32
CA ARG A 22 -3.64 16.61 -20.37
C ARG A 22 -2.31 17.27 -19.98
N ARG A 23 -1.24 16.49 -19.93
CA ARG A 23 0.14 16.93 -19.69
C ARG A 23 1.03 16.44 -20.81
N HIS A 24 1.98 17.27 -21.23
CA HIS A 24 3.01 16.92 -22.21
C HIS A 24 4.36 16.94 -21.53
N CYS A 25 5.29 16.10 -22.00
CA CYS A 25 6.66 16.07 -21.48
C CYS A 25 7.36 17.39 -21.81
N ALA A 26 7.98 18.02 -20.82
CA ALA A 26 8.76 19.23 -21.05
C ALA A 26 10.06 19.01 -21.85
N ALA A 27 10.53 17.75 -22.00
CA ALA A 27 11.74 17.43 -22.76
C ALA A 27 11.40 17.05 -24.21
N CYS A 28 10.71 15.92 -24.39
CA CYS A 28 10.43 15.37 -25.71
C CYS A 28 9.12 15.89 -26.34
N ARG A 29 8.35 16.73 -25.64
CA ARG A 29 7.06 17.30 -26.07
C ARG A 29 5.96 16.27 -26.38
N ARG A 30 6.18 14.98 -26.14
CA ARG A 30 5.17 13.91 -26.30
C ARG A 30 4.07 14.03 -25.26
N GLY A 31 2.87 13.63 -25.63
CA GLY A 31 1.70 13.56 -24.77
C GLY A 31 0.40 13.40 -25.58
N PRO A 32 -0.76 13.35 -24.90
CA PRO A 32 -0.93 13.47 -23.44
C PRO A 32 -0.37 12.27 -22.68
N LEU A 33 0.32 12.53 -21.58
CA LEU A 33 0.97 11.50 -20.76
C LEU A 33 0.00 10.91 -19.72
N PRO A 34 -0.10 9.56 -19.61
CA PRO A 34 -0.90 8.91 -18.58
C PRO A 34 -0.21 8.93 -17.19
N LEU A 35 1.12 9.05 -17.18
CA LEU A 35 1.96 9.09 -15.98
C LEU A 35 3.05 10.15 -16.19
N VAL A 36 3.32 10.93 -15.15
CA VAL A 36 4.35 11.98 -15.16
C VAL A 36 5.19 11.94 -13.90
N VAL A 37 6.49 12.18 -14.05
CA VAL A 37 7.39 12.55 -12.96
C VAL A 37 7.48 14.07 -12.93
N LEU A 38 7.54 14.67 -11.75
CA LEU A 38 7.81 16.09 -11.61
C LEU A 38 9.29 16.26 -11.29
N GLU A 39 10.06 16.73 -12.27
CA GLU A 39 11.47 17.10 -12.11
C GLU A 39 11.60 18.61 -12.16
N ASN A 40 12.13 19.23 -11.09
CA ASN A 40 12.25 20.68 -10.98
C ASN A 40 10.92 21.42 -11.28
N GLY A 41 9.79 20.82 -10.89
CA GLY A 41 8.44 21.36 -11.14
C GLY A 41 7.91 21.16 -12.58
N ALA A 42 8.72 20.63 -13.50
CA ALA A 42 8.31 20.35 -14.87
C ALA A 42 7.89 18.88 -15.06
N PRO A 43 6.84 18.59 -15.84
CA PRO A 43 6.42 17.22 -16.11
C PRO A 43 7.37 16.52 -17.09
N ARG A 44 7.84 15.32 -16.73
CA ARG A 44 8.57 14.40 -17.61
C ARG A 44 7.76 13.13 -17.84
N CYS A 45 7.87 12.55 -19.04
CA CYS A 45 7.40 11.19 -19.29
C CYS A 45 8.35 10.19 -18.62
N LEU A 46 7.90 8.93 -18.47
CA LEU A 46 8.69 7.90 -17.82
C LEU A 46 10.01 7.65 -18.54
N ASP A 47 10.03 7.67 -19.87
CA ASP A 47 11.28 7.49 -20.64
C ASP A 47 12.29 8.61 -20.40
N CYS A 48 11.85 9.87 -20.38
CA CYS A 48 12.75 11.00 -20.12
C CYS A 48 13.22 11.09 -18.66
N ALA A 49 12.56 10.36 -17.75
CA ALA A 49 12.92 10.26 -16.34
C ALA A 49 13.60 8.92 -16.02
N ASP A 50 14.04 8.16 -17.04
CA ASP A 50 14.66 6.84 -16.93
C ASP A 50 13.82 5.77 -16.19
N LEU A 51 12.49 5.95 -16.14
CA LEU A 51 11.52 5.01 -15.53
C LEU A 51 10.72 4.21 -16.57
N GLY A 52 11.00 4.39 -17.86
CA GLY A 52 10.24 3.76 -18.96
C GLY A 52 10.27 2.23 -18.98
N HIS A 53 11.28 1.64 -18.34
CA HIS A 53 11.45 0.19 -18.20
C HIS A 53 10.65 -0.43 -17.04
N LEU A 54 9.98 0.40 -16.22
CA LEU A 54 9.20 -0.08 -15.10
C LEU A 54 7.75 -0.35 -15.50
N VAL A 55 7.19 -1.43 -14.97
CA VAL A 55 5.80 -1.83 -15.19
C VAL A 55 4.91 -1.40 -14.02
N LEU A 56 3.69 -0.97 -14.34
CA LEU A 56 2.71 -0.54 -13.33
C LEU A 56 2.02 -1.75 -12.70
N LEU A 57 2.32 -1.98 -11.42
CA LEU A 57 1.53 -2.85 -10.57
C LEU A 57 0.44 -2.02 -9.85
N PRO A 58 -0.84 -2.16 -10.20
CA PRO A 58 -1.93 -1.46 -9.52
C PRO A 58 -2.04 -1.88 -8.04
N ARG A 59 -2.68 -1.03 -7.24
CA ARG A 59 -3.04 -1.36 -5.85
C ARG A 59 -3.98 -2.59 -5.82
N GLY A 60 -3.83 -3.43 -4.80
CA GLY A 60 -4.65 -4.63 -4.66
C GLY A 60 -4.03 -5.59 -3.64
N ASP A 61 -3.35 -6.63 -4.14
CA ASP A 61 -2.68 -7.60 -3.26
C ASP A 61 -1.47 -6.93 -2.55
N THR A 62 -1.62 -6.71 -1.25
CA THR A 62 -0.57 -6.13 -0.39
C THR A 62 0.68 -6.99 -0.35
N ALA A 63 0.58 -8.32 -0.41
CA ALA A 63 1.75 -9.19 -0.42
C ALA A 63 2.49 -9.09 -1.75
N LEU A 64 1.76 -9.08 -2.88
CA LEU A 64 2.37 -8.93 -4.20
C LEU A 64 3.04 -7.56 -4.35
N THR A 65 2.33 -6.49 -4.03
CA THR A 65 2.86 -5.12 -4.13
C THR A 65 4.04 -4.86 -3.20
N ARG A 66 4.07 -5.47 -2.01
CA ARG A 66 5.23 -5.41 -1.11
C ARG A 66 6.42 -6.17 -1.69
N ARG A 67 6.21 -7.42 -2.12
CA ARG A 67 7.29 -8.28 -2.64
C ARG A 67 7.89 -7.76 -3.93
N ALA A 68 7.06 -7.33 -4.88
CA ALA A 68 7.53 -6.76 -6.14
C ALA A 68 8.42 -5.53 -5.88
N ARG A 69 8.04 -4.70 -4.88
CA ARG A 69 8.85 -3.55 -4.46
C ARG A 69 10.15 -3.97 -3.78
N GLU A 70 10.14 -4.99 -2.93
CA GLU A 70 11.34 -5.54 -2.26
C GLU A 70 12.33 -6.18 -3.26
N GLU A 71 11.82 -6.79 -4.33
CA GLU A 71 12.62 -7.52 -5.31
C GLU A 71 13.08 -6.66 -6.51
N SER A 72 12.59 -5.42 -6.60
CA SER A 72 13.02 -4.46 -7.62
C SER A 72 14.19 -3.62 -7.12
N ALA A 73 15.18 -3.39 -7.97
CA ALA A 73 16.24 -2.43 -7.66
C ALA A 73 15.72 -0.99 -7.69
N LEU A 74 14.83 -0.68 -8.66
CA LEU A 74 14.17 0.60 -8.79
C LEU A 74 12.65 0.47 -8.61
N SER A 75 12.05 1.39 -7.84
CA SER A 75 10.59 1.46 -7.72
C SER A 75 10.09 2.88 -7.49
N ALA A 76 8.89 3.17 -7.99
CA ALA A 76 8.25 4.47 -7.82
C ALA A 76 6.77 4.33 -7.44
N VAL A 77 6.30 5.11 -6.47
CA VAL A 77 4.90 5.07 -6.04
C VAL A 77 4.04 5.88 -7.01
N VAL A 78 2.96 5.29 -7.50
CA VAL A 78 2.01 6.00 -8.37
C VAL A 78 0.88 6.59 -7.53
N VAL A 79 0.65 7.89 -7.66
CA VAL A 79 -0.40 8.63 -6.94
C VAL A 79 -1.32 9.37 -7.91
N ARG A 80 -2.56 9.58 -7.48
CA ARG A 80 -3.54 10.40 -8.20
C ARG A 80 -4.22 11.35 -7.23
N PHE A 81 -4.43 12.60 -7.65
CA PHE A 81 -5.17 13.56 -6.84
C PHE A 81 -6.66 13.24 -6.85
N ASN A 82 -7.25 12.95 -5.69
CA ASN A 82 -8.68 12.80 -5.53
C ASN A 82 -9.28 14.18 -5.22
N ARG A 83 -9.91 14.80 -6.23
CA ARG A 83 -10.54 16.12 -6.11
C ARG A 83 -11.62 16.18 -5.03
N ARG A 84 -12.39 15.09 -4.84
CA ARG A 84 -13.47 15.05 -3.85
C ARG A 84 -12.95 15.04 -2.41
N ARG A 85 -11.77 14.43 -2.19
CA ARG A 85 -11.14 14.31 -0.86
C ARG A 85 -9.99 15.28 -0.62
N GLY A 86 -9.66 16.13 -1.60
CA GLY A 86 -8.60 17.14 -1.51
C GLY A 86 -7.19 16.58 -1.28
N ARG A 87 -6.92 15.32 -1.62
CA ARG A 87 -5.64 14.65 -1.31
C ARG A 87 -5.18 13.69 -2.39
N TYR A 88 -3.89 13.37 -2.39
CA TYR A 88 -3.33 12.30 -3.21
C TYR A 88 -3.66 10.93 -2.64
N GLU A 89 -4.08 10.02 -3.52
CA GLU A 89 -4.30 8.62 -3.20
C GLU A 89 -3.33 7.74 -4.00
N ARG A 90 -2.73 6.76 -3.32
CA ARG A 90 -1.90 5.75 -3.98
C ARG A 90 -2.76 4.90 -4.92
N GLN A 91 -2.30 4.78 -6.16
CA GLN A 91 -2.91 3.99 -7.22
C GLN A 91 -2.15 2.69 -7.49
N GLY A 92 -0.85 2.66 -7.20
CA GLY A 92 -0.01 1.49 -7.44
C GLY A 92 1.46 1.76 -7.16
N VAL A 93 2.32 0.95 -7.76
CA VAL A 93 3.76 1.09 -7.75
C VAL A 93 4.31 0.67 -9.12
N LEU A 94 5.29 1.41 -9.63
CA LEU A 94 6.13 1.00 -10.75
C LEU A 94 7.28 0.17 -10.20
N VAL A 95 7.50 -0.99 -10.81
CA VAL A 95 8.48 -2.01 -10.43
C VAL A 95 9.12 -2.59 -11.68
N GLU A 96 10.27 -3.25 -11.53
CA GLU A 96 10.89 -3.96 -12.64
C GLU A 96 10.06 -5.19 -13.02
N GLU A 97 9.96 -5.50 -14.32
CA GLU A 97 9.16 -6.62 -14.81
C GLU A 97 9.64 -7.96 -14.24
N GLU A 98 10.95 -8.19 -14.18
CA GLU A 98 11.51 -9.41 -13.60
C GLU A 98 11.22 -9.55 -12.11
N ALA A 99 11.24 -8.43 -11.38
CA ALA A 99 10.91 -8.39 -9.96
C ALA A 99 9.43 -8.69 -9.71
N LEU A 100 8.55 -8.18 -10.57
CA LEU A 100 7.13 -8.54 -10.54
C LEU A 100 6.95 -10.05 -10.77
N ALA A 101 7.59 -10.61 -11.79
CA ALA A 101 7.47 -12.04 -12.10
C ALA A 101 8.00 -12.94 -10.99
N ARG A 102 9.14 -12.58 -10.36
CA ARG A 102 9.66 -13.30 -9.18
C ARG A 102 8.70 -13.20 -7.99
N ALA A 103 8.13 -12.02 -7.73
CA ALA A 103 7.18 -11.81 -6.66
C ALA A 103 5.87 -12.60 -6.87
N GLU A 104 5.37 -12.69 -8.10
CA GLU A 104 4.21 -13.50 -8.47
C GLU A 104 4.45 -14.99 -8.20
N ARG A 105 5.59 -15.53 -8.65
CA ARG A 105 5.98 -16.93 -8.35
C ARG A 105 6.01 -17.19 -6.85
N ARG A 106 6.59 -16.28 -6.06
CA ARG A 106 6.64 -16.38 -4.60
C ARG A 106 5.25 -16.33 -3.96
N CYS A 107 4.36 -15.47 -4.47
CA CYS A 107 2.98 -15.34 -4.03
C CYS A 107 2.12 -16.56 -4.33
N LEU A 108 2.37 -17.22 -5.45
CA LEU A 108 1.71 -18.48 -5.80
C LEU A 108 2.21 -19.62 -4.93
N ALA A 109 3.53 -19.73 -4.74
CA ALA A 109 4.14 -20.78 -3.94
C ALA A 109 3.65 -20.81 -2.48
N ASP A 110 3.33 -19.65 -1.90
CA ASP A 110 2.88 -19.55 -0.51
C ASP A 110 1.37 -19.31 -0.33
N ALA A 111 0.60 -19.29 -1.42
CA ALA A 111 -0.81 -18.94 -1.40
C ALA A 111 -1.63 -19.81 -0.43
N GLU A 112 -1.45 -21.12 -0.49
CA GLU A 112 -2.17 -22.08 0.36
C GLU A 112 -1.72 -21.99 1.83
N ALA A 113 -0.42 -21.83 2.08
CA ALA A 113 0.09 -21.61 3.43
C ALA A 113 -0.50 -20.33 4.05
N ARG A 114 -0.59 -19.25 3.28
CA ARG A 114 -1.25 -18.00 3.70
C ARG A 114 -2.74 -18.20 3.96
N ARG A 115 -3.44 -18.96 3.10
CA ARG A 115 -4.87 -19.27 3.26
C ARG A 115 -5.13 -20.03 4.57
N ARG A 116 -4.35 -21.08 4.85
CA ARG A 116 -4.47 -21.87 6.10
C ARG A 116 -4.19 -21.03 7.35
N ARG A 117 -3.17 -20.17 7.32
CA ARG A 117 -2.88 -19.24 8.42
C ARG A 117 -4.06 -18.30 8.66
N ARG A 118 -4.59 -17.66 7.62
CA ARG A 118 -5.77 -16.77 7.73
C ARG A 118 -6.98 -17.46 8.34
N MET A 119 -7.25 -18.72 7.97
CA MET A 119 -8.36 -19.49 8.55
C MET A 119 -8.16 -19.73 10.04
N ARG A 120 -6.95 -20.11 10.47
CA ARG A 120 -6.64 -20.30 11.90
C ARG A 120 -6.73 -18.99 12.67
N ASP A 121 -6.20 -17.91 12.10
CA ASP A 121 -6.25 -16.58 12.72
C ASP A 121 -7.67 -16.02 12.79
N ALA A 122 -8.54 -16.34 11.83
CA ALA A 122 -9.96 -15.97 11.89
C ALA A 122 -10.68 -16.70 13.03
N ARG A 123 -10.43 -18.01 13.21
CA ARG A 123 -10.99 -18.77 14.34
C ARG A 123 -10.50 -18.25 15.68
N ARG A 124 -9.20 -17.95 15.80
CA ARG A 124 -8.63 -17.40 17.03
C ARG A 124 -9.23 -16.04 17.36
N ARG A 125 -9.30 -15.12 16.39
CA ARG A 125 -9.91 -13.80 16.58
C ARG A 125 -11.39 -13.87 16.96
N ALA A 126 -12.17 -14.74 16.33
CA ALA A 126 -13.58 -14.91 16.70
C ALA A 126 -13.75 -15.35 18.16
N ALA A 127 -12.87 -16.23 18.66
CA ALA A 127 -12.91 -16.66 20.05
C ALA A 127 -12.44 -15.56 21.03
N GLU A 128 -11.43 -14.78 20.65
CA GLU A 128 -10.94 -13.63 21.42
C GLU A 128 -12.00 -12.52 21.47
N ASP A 129 -12.64 -12.19 20.35
CA ASP A 129 -13.69 -11.18 20.24
C ASP A 129 -14.89 -11.56 21.13
N ALA A 130 -15.34 -12.82 21.13
CA ALA A 130 -16.43 -13.27 21.99
C ALA A 130 -16.11 -13.07 23.48
N ARG A 131 -14.90 -13.47 23.92
CA ARG A 131 -14.44 -13.28 25.30
C ARG A 131 -14.35 -11.79 25.66
N PHE A 132 -13.85 -10.98 24.73
CA PHE A 132 -13.76 -9.54 24.92
C PHE A 132 -15.15 -8.91 25.07
N THR A 133 -16.09 -9.23 24.17
CA THR A 133 -17.46 -8.73 24.23
C THR A 133 -18.15 -9.13 25.54
N GLU A 134 -17.98 -10.37 26.00
CA GLU A 134 -18.52 -10.83 27.29
C GLU A 134 -17.93 -10.06 28.49
N ALA A 135 -16.60 -9.94 28.55
CA ALA A 135 -15.92 -9.21 29.62
C ALA A 135 -16.28 -7.72 29.61
N PHE A 136 -16.37 -7.12 28.43
CA PHE A 136 -16.73 -5.72 28.26
C PHE A 136 -18.18 -5.46 28.67
N ALA A 137 -19.11 -6.33 28.30
CA ALA A 137 -20.51 -6.24 28.74
C ALA A 137 -20.65 -6.36 30.27
N ALA A 138 -19.90 -7.27 30.90
CA ALA A 138 -19.87 -7.40 32.35
C ALA A 138 -19.35 -6.13 33.02
N GLU A 139 -18.30 -5.52 32.47
CA GLU A 139 -17.73 -4.27 32.98
C GLU A 139 -18.69 -3.08 32.80
N ILE A 140 -19.41 -3.00 31.67
CA ILE A 140 -20.47 -2.01 31.47
C ILE A 140 -21.54 -2.13 32.56
N LEU A 141 -22.03 -3.35 32.84
CA LEU A 141 -23.06 -3.56 33.86
C LEU A 141 -22.56 -3.24 35.27
N ARG A 142 -21.27 -3.49 35.54
CA ARG A 142 -20.62 -3.12 36.81
C ARG A 142 -20.56 -1.61 37.01
N LEU A 143 -20.21 -0.86 35.95
CA LEU A 143 -20.09 0.60 35.98
C LEU A 143 -21.44 1.31 35.86
N PHE A 144 -22.41 0.69 35.20
CA PHE A 144 -23.74 1.24 34.92
C PHE A 144 -24.84 0.22 35.25
N PRO A 145 -25.23 0.07 36.54
CA PRO A 145 -26.18 -0.96 36.97
C PRO A 145 -27.59 -0.87 36.36
N GLY A 146 -27.98 0.32 35.87
CA GLY A 146 -29.26 0.53 35.18
C GLY A 146 -29.25 0.24 33.68
N CYS A 147 -28.12 -0.22 33.11
CA CYS A 147 -28.01 -0.50 31.69
C CYS A 147 -28.70 -1.83 31.31
N PRO A 148 -29.60 -1.86 30.31
CA PRO A 148 -30.18 -3.10 29.79
C PRO A 148 -29.12 -4.04 29.20
N GLN A 149 -29.25 -5.36 29.42
CA GLN A 149 -28.29 -6.36 28.95
C GLN A 149 -28.05 -6.34 27.43
N GLU A 150 -29.09 -6.13 26.65
CA GLU A 150 -29.01 -6.02 25.19
C GLU A 150 -28.11 -4.86 24.77
N ARG A 151 -28.16 -3.72 25.49
CA ARG A 151 -27.34 -2.55 25.21
C ARG A 151 -25.89 -2.73 25.66
N ALA A 152 -25.66 -3.52 26.72
CA ALA A 152 -24.31 -3.83 27.17
C ALA A 152 -23.56 -4.82 26.24
N ARG A 153 -24.29 -5.58 25.40
CA ARG A 153 -23.72 -6.59 24.48
C ARG A 153 -23.67 -6.16 23.01
N ALA A 154 -24.30 -5.03 22.67
CA ALA A 154 -24.35 -4.47 21.32
C ALA A 154 -23.02 -3.80 20.94
#